data_AF-A0A2N1UPG2-F1
#
_entry.id   AF-A0A2N1UPG2-F1
#
_cell.length_a   1.000
_cell.length_b   1.000
_cell.length_c   1.000
_cell.angle_alpha   90.00
_cell.angle_beta   90.00
_cell.angle_gamma   90.00
#
_symmetry.space_group_name_H-M   'P 1'
#
loop_
_entity.id
_entity.type
_entity.pdbx_description
1 polymer ?
#
loop_
_entity_poly.entity_id
_entity_poly.type
_entity_poly.pdbx_seq_one_letter_code
_entity_poly.pdbx_strand_id
1 'polypeptide(L)'
;MKSLTRHLTFTTKGRRDYINITSQVEDLVRESGIQEGLCLVNAMHITASVFVNDAYRASYAASEIARVADVARAVDLAVKAAGIDRI
;
A
#
# COMPACT_ATOMS: atom_id res chain seq x y z
N MET A 1 4.67 -18.34 22.72
CA MET A 1 4.16 -17.27 21.84
C MET A 1 4.27 -17.77 20.40
N LYS A 2 3.17 -17.89 19.66
CA LYS A 2 3.22 -18.26 18.23
C LYS A 2 3.38 -16.99 17.40
N SER A 3 4.16 -17.05 16.34
CA SER A 3 4.30 -15.97 15.37
C SER A 3 4.46 -16.55 13.97
N LEU A 4 3.99 -15.80 12.97
CA LEU A 4 4.18 -16.10 11.56
C LEU A 4 4.66 -14.82 10.87
N THR A 5 5.73 -14.95 10.08
CA THR A 5 6.25 -13.86 9.25
C THR A 5 6.37 -14.33 7.82
N ARG A 6 5.90 -13.49 6.89
CA ARG A 6 5.96 -13.71 5.45
C ARG A 6 6.26 -12.41 4.74
N HIS A 7 7.03 -12.50 3.66
CA HIS A 7 7.33 -11.38 2.77
C HIS A 7 6.59 -11.60 1.46
N LEU A 8 5.69 -10.69 1.11
CA LEU A 8 5.01 -10.70 -0.17
C LEU A 8 5.77 -9.78 -1.14
N THR A 9 6.17 -10.31 -2.29
CA THR A 9 6.91 -9.57 -3.32
C THR A 9 5.98 -9.32 -4.50
N PHE A 10 5.98 -8.08 -5.00
CA PHE A 10 5.11 -7.67 -6.09
C PHE A 10 5.92 -6.97 -7.19
N THR A 11 5.51 -7.16 -8.44
CA THR A 11 6.00 -6.40 -9.59
C THR A 11 4.80 -5.72 -10.24
N THR A 12 4.75 -4.39 -10.14
CA THR A 12 3.65 -3.59 -10.70
C THR A 12 3.89 -3.30 -12.18
N LYS A 13 2.81 -3.11 -12.95
CA LYS A 13 2.91 -2.76 -14.37
C LYS A 13 3.12 -1.26 -14.57
N GLY A 14 2.57 -0.45 -13.66
CA GLY A 14 2.67 1.00 -13.68
C GLY A 14 3.52 1.56 -12.55
N ARG A 15 3.89 2.84 -12.68
CA ARG A 15 4.55 3.63 -11.62
C ARG A 15 3.67 3.80 -10.38
N ARG A 16 2.34 3.81 -10.56
CA ARG A 16 1.33 3.81 -9.50
C ARG A 16 0.36 2.68 -9.83
N ASP A 17 0.12 1.82 -8.87
CA ASP A 17 -0.71 0.64 -9.03
C ASP A 17 -1.35 0.28 -7.69
N TYR A 18 -2.52 -0.36 -7.73
CA TYR A 18 -3.17 -0.90 -6.53
C TYR A 18 -3.31 -2.40 -6.66
N ILE A 19 -2.74 -3.10 -5.69
CA ILE A 19 -2.82 -4.56 -5.59
C ILE A 19 -3.66 -4.88 -4.36
N ASN A 20 -4.78 -5.57 -4.57
CA ASN A 20 -5.55 -6.10 -3.46
C ASN A 20 -4.87 -7.38 -2.94
N ILE A 21 -4.46 -7.37 -1.68
CA ILE A 21 -3.74 -8.46 -1.01
C ILE A 21 -4.57 -9.15 0.08
N THR A 22 -5.88 -8.83 0.20
CA THR A 22 -6.73 -9.30 1.29
C THR A 22 -6.76 -10.82 1.38
N SER A 23 -6.97 -11.52 0.26
CA SER A 23 -7.00 -12.99 0.25
C SER A 23 -5.67 -13.61 0.68
N GLN A 24 -4.54 -13.04 0.23
CA GLN A 24 -3.21 -13.49 0.63
C GLN A 24 -3.00 -13.32 2.14
N VAL A 25 -3.41 -12.17 2.72
CA VAL A 25 -3.30 -11.93 4.17
C VAL A 25 -4.22 -12.88 4.96
N GLU A 26 -5.46 -13.10 4.50
CA GLU A 26 -6.38 -14.05 5.14
C GLU A 26 -5.82 -15.47 5.20
N ASP A 27 -5.21 -15.94 4.11
CA ASP A 27 -4.60 -17.27 4.06
C ASP A 27 -3.44 -17.38 5.06
N LEU A 28 -2.64 -16.33 5.23
CA LEU A 28 -1.58 -16.28 6.23
C LEU A 28 -2.13 -16.26 7.67
N VAL A 29 -3.22 -15.54 7.92
CA VAL A 29 -3.88 -15.56 9.23
C VAL A 29 -4.39 -16.97 9.53
N ARG A 30 -5.04 -17.64 8.58
CA ARG A 30 -5.48 -19.05 8.72
C ARG A 30 -4.29 -19.99 8.97
N GLU A 31 -3.21 -19.86 8.19
CA GLU A 31 -1.98 -20.64 8.33
C GLU A 31 -1.34 -20.48 9.72
N SER A 32 -1.39 -19.26 10.28
CA SER A 32 -0.77 -18.96 11.58
C SER A 32 -1.37 -19.76 12.75
N GLY A 33 -2.63 -20.20 12.63
CA GLY A 33 -3.37 -20.87 13.71
C GLY A 33 -3.52 -20.03 14.98
N ILE A 34 -3.33 -18.71 14.90
CA ILE A 34 -3.55 -17.75 15.99
C ILE A 34 -5.04 -17.42 16.04
N GLN A 35 -5.70 -17.69 17.16
CA GLN A 35 -7.14 -17.41 17.34
C GLN A 35 -7.39 -15.95 17.74
N GLU A 36 -6.55 -15.39 18.61
CA GLU A 36 -6.61 -14.01 19.06
C GLU A 36 -5.19 -13.42 19.07
N GLY A 37 -5.00 -12.26 18.45
CA GLY A 37 -3.68 -11.63 18.31
C GLY A 37 -3.67 -10.42 17.40
N LEU A 38 -2.46 -9.98 17.03
CA LEU A 38 -2.25 -8.84 16.13
C LEU A 38 -1.70 -9.32 14.79
N CYS A 39 -2.20 -8.75 13.70
CA CYS A 39 -1.66 -8.91 12.35
C CYS A 39 -1.09 -7.58 11.88
N LEU A 40 0.24 -7.51 11.71
CA LEU A 40 0.92 -6.34 11.16
C LEU A 40 1.16 -6.55 9.67
N VAL A 41 0.70 -5.61 8.84
CA VAL A 41 0.96 -5.59 7.40
C VAL A 41 1.54 -4.23 7.06
N ASN A 42 2.81 -4.20 6.64
CA ASN A 42 3.50 -2.96 6.29
C ASN A 42 4.21 -3.09 4.93
N ALA A 43 4.33 -1.97 4.22
CA ALA A 43 5.23 -1.88 3.09
C ALA A 43 6.67 -1.74 3.60
N MET A 44 7.60 -2.49 3.01
CA MET A 44 9.04 -2.38 3.32
C MET A 44 9.75 -1.29 2.48
N HIS A 45 9.02 -0.67 1.55
CA HIS A 45 9.52 0.42 0.70
C HIS A 45 8.84 1.73 1.06
N ILE A 46 9.63 2.80 1.20
CA ILE A 46 9.16 4.14 1.59
C ILE A 46 8.25 4.81 0.53
N THR A 47 8.26 4.29 -0.69
CA THR A 47 7.44 4.77 -1.82
C THR A 47 6.21 3.90 -2.08
N ALA A 48 5.95 2.94 -1.19
CA ALA A 48 4.75 2.11 -1.19
C ALA A 48 4.00 2.27 0.14
N SER A 49 2.73 1.89 0.17
CA SER A 49 1.93 1.94 1.40
C SER A 49 0.94 0.79 1.43
N VAL A 50 0.63 0.34 2.63
CA VAL A 50 -0.47 -0.58 2.90
C VAL A 50 -1.54 0.22 3.63
N PHE A 51 -2.76 0.12 3.15
CA PHE A 51 -3.92 0.77 3.77
C PHE A 51 -5.14 -0.13 3.58
N VAL A 52 -6.17 0.11 4.40
CA VAL A 52 -7.45 -0.58 4.32
C VAL A 52 -8.48 0.43 3.81
N ASN A 53 -9.19 0.05 2.76
CA ASN A 53 -10.29 0.82 2.19
C ASN A 53 -11.28 -0.14 1.52
N ASP A 54 -12.47 0.33 1.20
CA ASP A 54 -13.47 -0.48 0.50
C ASP A 54 -12.96 -0.94 -0.86
N ALA A 55 -13.19 -2.21 -1.18
CA ALA A 55 -12.82 -2.78 -2.47
C ALA A 55 -13.83 -2.35 -3.54
N TYR A 56 -13.48 -1.34 -4.32
CA TYR A 56 -14.26 -0.92 -5.47
C TYR A 56 -13.88 -1.70 -6.74
N ARG A 57 -14.78 -1.76 -7.73
CA ARG A 57 -14.50 -2.33 -9.06
C ARG A 57 -13.24 -1.70 -9.68
N ALA A 58 -12.56 -2.41 -10.57
CA ALA A 58 -11.31 -1.97 -11.22
C ALA A 58 -11.37 -0.54 -11.81
N SER A 59 -12.54 -0.07 -12.25
CA SER A 59 -12.76 1.31 -12.72
C SER A 59 -12.52 2.40 -11.67
N TYR A 60 -12.64 2.09 -10.38
CA TYR A 60 -12.43 3.02 -9.26
C TYR A 60 -10.99 3.02 -8.73
N ALA A 61 -10.20 1.97 -9.00
CA ALA A 61 -8.77 2.01 -8.69
C ALA A 61 -8.09 3.21 -9.39
N ALA A 62 -8.53 3.51 -10.62
CA ALA A 62 -8.05 4.68 -11.35
C ALA A 62 -8.33 6.02 -10.64
N SER A 63 -9.46 6.16 -9.95
CA SER A 63 -9.79 7.41 -9.24
C SER A 63 -8.97 7.58 -7.95
N GLU A 64 -8.69 6.49 -7.24
CA GLU A 64 -7.74 6.49 -6.12
C GLU A 64 -6.31 6.82 -6.61
N ILE A 65 -5.89 6.28 -7.77
CA ILE A 65 -4.55 6.55 -8.34
C ILE A 65 -4.45 8.03 -8.67
N ALA A 66 -5.51 8.60 -9.26
CA ALA A 66 -5.58 10.01 -9.59
C ALA A 66 -5.46 10.89 -8.33
N ARG A 67 -6.18 10.57 -7.25
CA ARG A 67 -6.10 11.32 -5.99
C ARG A 67 -4.70 11.30 -5.38
N VAL A 68 -4.06 10.13 -5.31
CA VAL A 68 -2.68 10.03 -4.80
C VAL A 68 -1.71 10.78 -5.72
N ALA A 69 -1.95 10.73 -7.04
CA ALA A 69 -1.16 11.50 -8.00
C ALA A 69 -1.33 13.01 -7.81
N ASP A 70 -2.54 13.49 -7.53
CA ASP A 70 -2.83 14.90 -7.27
C ASP A 70 -2.13 15.40 -6.01
N VAL A 71 -2.22 14.65 -4.91
CA VAL A 71 -1.51 14.99 -3.67
C VAL A 71 0.00 15.02 -3.89
N ALA A 72 0.55 14.01 -4.56
CA ALA A 72 1.98 13.99 -4.89
C ALA A 72 2.38 15.20 -5.75
N ARG A 73 1.57 15.59 -6.74
CA ARG A 73 1.79 16.80 -7.55
C ARG A 73 1.74 18.07 -6.71
N ALA A 74 0.78 18.18 -5.79
CA ALA A 74 0.65 19.34 -4.90
C ALA A 74 1.85 19.46 -3.96
N VAL A 75 2.33 18.35 -3.39
CA VAL A 75 3.55 18.32 -2.59
C VAL A 75 4.76 18.74 -3.43
N ASP A 76 4.90 18.22 -4.66
CA ASP A 76 5.97 18.61 -5.57
C ASP A 76 5.96 20.11 -5.88
N LEU A 77 4.78 20.69 -6.12
CA LEU A 77 4.63 22.13 -6.35
C LEU A 77 5.00 22.95 -5.11
N ALA A 78 4.57 22.52 -3.92
CA ALA A 78 4.90 23.19 -2.66
C ALA A 78 6.41 23.17 -2.37
N VAL A 79 7.06 22.03 -2.58
CA VAL A 79 8.53 21.88 -2.42
C VAL A 79 9.28 22.81 -3.38
N LYS A 80 8.85 22.87 -4.65
CA LYS A 80 9.44 23.78 -5.65
C LYS A 80 9.22 25.25 -5.28
N ALA A 81 8.02 25.62 -4.86
CA ALA A 81 7.70 27.00 -4.46
C ALA A 81 8.51 27.44 -3.23
N ALA A 82 8.86 26.51 -2.35
CA ALA A 82 9.70 26.76 -1.18
C ALA A 82 11.21 26.88 -1.50
N GLY A 83 11.63 26.73 -2.77
CA GLY A 83 13.04 26.79 -3.16
C GLY A 83 13.88 25.64 -2.59
N ILE A 84 13.24 24.53 -2.18
CA ILE A 84 13.91 23.35 -1.65
C ILE A 84 14.33 22.49 -2.85
N ASP A 85 15.64 22.43 -3.10
CA ASP A 85 16.17 21.49 -4.09
C ASP A 85 16.01 20.06 -3.58
N ARG A 86 15.43 19.21 -4.43
CA ARG A 86 15.36 17.77 -4.17
C ARG A 86 16.78 17.19 -4.29
N ILE A 87 17.18 16.41 -3.29
CA ILE A 87 18.33 15.49 -3.38
C ILE A 87 17.99 14.38 -4.37
#